data_AF-A0A396S4E5-F1
#
_entry.id   AF-A0A396S4E5-F1
#
_cell.length_a   1.000
_cell.length_b   1.000
_cell.length_c   1.000
_cell.angle_alpha   90.00
_cell.angle_beta   90.00
_cell.angle_gamma   90.00
#
_symmetry.space_group_name_H-M   'P 1'
#
loop_
_entity.id
_entity.type
_entity.pdbx_description
1 polymer ?
#
loop_
_entity_poly.entity_id
_entity_poly.type
_entity_poly.pdbx_seq_one_letter_code
_entity_poly.pdbx_strand_id
1 'polypeptide(L)'
;MKKTIVIGVLVVSLSVNFYLFGKWFFWDLWYEPTEEEQIYLNQMAQLTVESEDYQHIAKYSDVIALAPSINKSTGGHFPFNMEIEVKTTKKTFLFTCDDATCSKMSLGGEYLATYTDEDILLPFKISK
;
A
#
# COMPACT_ATOMS: atom_id res chain seq x y z
N MET A 1 -1.87 -27.43 41.77
CA MET A 1 -3.03 -27.03 40.95
C MET A 1 -3.21 -25.51 40.86
N LYS A 2 -3.40 -24.76 41.97
CA LYS A 2 -3.60 -23.29 41.92
C LYS A 2 -2.46 -22.53 41.21
N LYS A 3 -1.19 -22.84 41.50
CA LYS A 3 -0.04 -22.17 40.87
C LYS A 3 0.06 -22.44 39.36
N THR A 4 -0.29 -23.64 38.91
CA THR A 4 -0.27 -24.02 37.48
C THR A 4 -1.32 -23.26 36.68
N ILE A 5 -2.51 -23.06 37.25
CA ILE A 5 -3.58 -22.25 36.64
C ILE A 5 -3.14 -20.78 36.56
N VAL A 6 -2.57 -20.23 37.64
CA VAL A 6 -2.07 -18.85 37.68
C VAL A 6 -0.95 -18.63 36.66
N ILE A 7 0.00 -19.58 36.54
CA ILE A 7 1.06 -19.52 35.53
C ILE A 7 0.48 -19.60 34.12
N GLY A 8 -0.48 -20.50 33.88
CA GLY A 8 -1.16 -20.61 32.59
C GLY A 8 -1.84 -19.31 32.17
N VAL A 9 -2.59 -18.68 33.08
CA VAL A 9 -3.23 -17.38 32.83
C VAL A 9 -2.20 -16.28 32.57
N LEU A 10 -1.09 -16.27 33.31
CA LEU A 10 -0.02 -15.30 33.13
C LEU A 10 0.66 -15.43 31.75
N VAL A 11 0.92 -16.66 31.31
CA VAL A 11 1.49 -16.93 29.98
C VAL A 11 0.55 -16.47 28.87
N VAL A 12 -0.75 -16.81 28.96
CA VAL A 12 -1.74 -16.36 27.98
C VAL A 12 -1.83 -14.84 27.95
N SER A 13 -1.89 -14.20 29.12
CA SER A 13 -1.95 -12.74 29.23
C SER A 13 -0.72 -12.06 28.61
N LEU A 14 0.49 -12.58 28.90
CA LEU A 14 1.72 -12.07 28.30
C LEU A 14 1.70 -12.22 26.78
N SER A 15 1.35 -13.41 26.26
CA SER A 15 1.32 -13.67 24.83
C SER A 15 0.36 -12.73 24.09
N VAL A 16 -0.84 -12.50 24.63
CA VAL A 16 -1.82 -11.57 24.03
C VAL A 16 -1.28 -10.14 24.05
N ASN A 17 -0.70 -9.69 25.16
CA ASN A 17 -0.13 -8.34 25.23
C ASN A 17 1.06 -8.15 24.27
N PHE A 18 1.95 -9.14 24.16
CA PHE A 18 3.05 -9.10 23.19
C PHE A 18 2.55 -9.08 21.75
N TYR A 19 1.49 -9.83 21.44
CA TYR A 19 0.87 -9.80 20.11
C TYR A 19 0.28 -8.42 19.79
N LEU A 20 -0.48 -7.84 20.72
CA LEU A 20 -1.08 -6.51 20.53
C LEU A 20 -0.01 -5.42 20.40
N PHE A 21 1.01 -5.46 21.24
CA PHE A 21 2.14 -4.54 21.16
C PHE A 21 2.90 -4.68 19.85
N GLY A 22 3.17 -5.92 19.40
CA GLY A 22 3.83 -6.19 18.14
C GLY A 22 3.03 -5.67 16.94
N LYS A 23 1.72 -5.95 16.89
CA LYS A 23 0.84 -5.42 15.83
C LYS A 23 0.86 -3.89 15.82
N TRP A 24 0.67 -3.25 16.97
CA TRP A 24 0.66 -1.79 17.05
C TRP A 24 2.00 -1.18 16.61
N PHE A 25 3.12 -1.73 17.09
CA PHE A 25 4.46 -1.18 16.84
C PHE A 25 4.94 -1.39 15.40
N PHE A 26 4.67 -2.54 14.80
CA PHE A 26 5.18 -2.90 13.47
C PHE A 26 4.20 -2.63 12.33
N TRP A 27 2.88 -2.67 12.58
CA TRP A 27 1.87 -2.43 11.55
C TRP A 27 1.23 -1.06 11.68
N ASP A 28 0.49 -0.84 12.76
CA ASP A 28 -0.40 0.32 12.87
C ASP A 28 0.41 1.63 12.82
N LEU A 29 1.58 1.67 13.46
CA LEU A 29 2.45 2.84 13.45
C LEU A 29 3.06 3.14 12.06
N TRP A 30 3.29 2.14 11.21
CA TRP A 30 4.10 2.26 10.00
C TRP A 30 3.28 2.31 8.71
N TYR A 31 2.09 1.70 8.71
CA TYR A 31 1.28 1.49 7.51
C TYR A 31 -0.19 1.90 7.67
N GLU A 32 -0.64 2.23 8.88
CA GLU A 32 -2.00 2.72 9.09
C GLU A 32 -2.02 4.26 9.07
N PRO A 33 -2.87 4.87 8.23
CA PRO A 33 -2.97 6.32 8.15
C PRO A 33 -3.64 6.89 9.39
N THR A 34 -3.17 8.06 9.85
CA THR A 34 -3.91 8.88 10.82
C THR A 34 -5.12 9.54 10.15
N GLU A 35 -6.02 10.14 10.93
CA GLU A 35 -7.17 10.86 10.36
C GLU A 35 -6.76 11.98 9.39
N GLU A 36 -5.69 12.70 9.69
CA GLU A 36 -5.15 13.76 8.84
C GLU A 36 -4.54 13.20 7.55
N GLU A 37 -3.76 12.13 7.66
CA GLU A 37 -3.18 11.45 6.50
C GLU A 37 -4.26 10.84 5.61
N GLN A 38 -5.35 10.34 6.20
CA GLN A 38 -6.50 9.85 5.44
C GLN A 38 -7.17 10.97 4.63
N ILE A 39 -7.22 12.20 5.15
CA ILE A 39 -7.72 13.36 4.40
C ILE A 39 -6.81 13.63 3.19
N TYR A 40 -5.49 13.62 3.39
CA TYR A 40 -4.54 13.79 2.29
C TYR A 40 -4.65 12.69 1.23
N LEU A 41 -4.74 11.42 1.66
CA LEU A 41 -4.95 10.29 0.76
C LEU A 41 -6.25 10.41 -0.05
N ASN A 42 -7.32 10.91 0.57
CA ASN A 42 -8.58 11.15 -0.15
C ASN A 42 -8.45 12.28 -1.19
N GLN A 43 -7.70 13.35 -0.87
CA GLN A 43 -7.40 14.42 -1.83
C GLN A 43 -6.53 13.91 -2.99
N MET A 44 -5.50 13.12 -2.69
CA MET A 44 -4.64 12.48 -3.68
C MET A 44 -5.45 11.54 -4.59
N ALA A 45 -6.39 10.78 -4.04
CA ALA A 45 -7.27 9.91 -4.82
C ALA A 45 -8.14 10.73 -5.79
N GLN A 46 -8.68 11.87 -5.35
CA GLN A 46 -9.42 12.77 -6.23
C GLN A 46 -8.52 13.32 -7.36
N LEU A 47 -7.35 13.85 -7.01
CA LEU A 47 -6.39 14.37 -7.99
C LEU A 47 -5.91 13.29 -8.98
N THR A 48 -5.82 12.04 -8.52
CA THR A 48 -5.50 10.89 -9.38
C THR A 48 -6.59 10.71 -10.43
N VAL A 49 -7.86 10.68 -10.04
CA VAL A 49 -8.98 10.53 -10.99
C VAL A 49 -9.06 11.70 -11.98
N GLU A 50 -8.68 12.90 -11.55
CA GLU A 50 -8.65 14.10 -12.40
C GLU A 50 -7.41 14.16 -13.32
N SER A 51 -6.40 13.33 -13.09
CA SER A 51 -5.15 13.34 -13.88
C SER A 51 -5.32 12.80 -15.29
N GLU A 52 -4.55 13.35 -16.24
CA GLU A 52 -4.54 12.90 -17.64
C GLU A 52 -4.12 11.43 -17.77
N ASP A 53 -3.14 10.99 -16.97
CA ASP A 53 -2.63 9.62 -16.95
C ASP A 53 -3.72 8.62 -16.54
N TYR A 54 -4.48 8.94 -15.49
CA TYR A 54 -5.61 8.10 -15.08
C TYR A 54 -6.69 8.04 -16.15
N GLN A 55 -7.07 9.17 -16.74
CA GLN A 55 -8.08 9.22 -17.81
C GLN A 55 -7.64 8.39 -19.02
N HIS A 56 -6.35 8.39 -19.35
CA HIS A 56 -5.81 7.52 -20.37
C HIS A 56 -5.92 6.04 -19.97
N ILE A 57 -5.51 5.66 -18.76
CA ILE A 57 -5.59 4.26 -18.28
C ILE A 57 -7.05 3.76 -18.25
N ALA A 58 -7.95 4.54 -17.67
CA ALA A 58 -9.37 4.20 -17.53
C ALA A 58 -10.09 4.07 -18.88
N LYS A 59 -9.57 4.66 -19.95
CA LYS A 59 -10.10 4.50 -21.31
C LYS A 59 -9.78 3.13 -21.93
N TYR A 60 -8.67 2.51 -21.55
CA TYR A 60 -8.16 1.28 -22.17
C TYR A 60 -8.11 0.07 -21.23
N SER A 61 -8.35 0.27 -19.94
CA SER A 61 -8.31 -0.77 -18.91
C SER A 61 -9.46 -0.62 -17.93
N ASP A 62 -10.03 -1.75 -17.53
CA ASP A 62 -11.06 -1.77 -16.49
C ASP A 62 -10.41 -1.52 -15.13
N VAL A 63 -10.68 -0.34 -14.56
CA VAL A 63 -10.27 0.01 -13.19
C VAL A 63 -11.20 -0.67 -12.19
N ILE A 64 -10.61 -1.48 -11.31
CA ILE A 64 -11.31 -2.26 -10.29
C ILE A 64 -11.33 -1.51 -8.96
N ALA A 65 -10.23 -0.83 -8.62
CA ALA A 65 -10.10 -0.11 -7.37
C ALA A 65 -9.08 1.03 -7.44
N LEU A 66 -9.33 2.05 -6.62
CA LEU A 66 -8.35 3.03 -6.17
C LEU A 66 -8.00 2.67 -4.73
N ALA A 67 -6.77 2.27 -4.49
CA ALA A 67 -6.30 1.87 -3.17
C ALA A 67 -5.26 2.88 -2.69
N PRO A 68 -5.59 3.77 -1.75
CA PRO A 68 -4.61 4.63 -1.12
C PRO A 68 -3.63 3.78 -0.32
N SER A 69 -2.35 4.10 -0.42
CA SER A 69 -1.28 3.41 0.31
C SER A 69 -0.39 4.42 1.01
N ILE A 70 0.10 4.04 2.19
CA ILE A 70 1.04 4.83 2.98
C ILE A 70 2.15 3.91 3.50
N ASN A 71 3.38 4.37 3.36
CA ASN A 71 4.57 3.66 3.82
C ASN A 71 5.48 4.61 4.60
N LYS A 72 5.29 4.65 5.92
CA LYS A 72 6.14 5.45 6.82
C LYS A 72 7.49 4.79 7.09
N SER A 73 7.68 3.54 6.65
CA SER A 73 8.86 2.73 6.94
C SER A 73 10.12 3.18 6.24
N THR A 74 9.97 3.69 5.02
CA THR A 74 11.07 4.06 4.15
C THR A 74 11.68 5.42 4.52
N GLY A 75 11.12 6.10 5.52
CA GLY A 75 11.42 7.49 5.80
C GLY A 75 10.75 8.40 4.77
N GLY A 76 10.19 9.51 5.25
CA GLY A 76 9.44 10.44 4.41
C GLY A 76 8.33 11.12 5.20
N HIS A 77 7.90 12.27 4.72
CA HIS A 77 6.68 12.95 5.17
C HIS A 77 5.78 13.14 3.96
N PHE A 78 4.54 13.55 4.21
CA PHE A 78 3.63 13.93 3.14
C PHE A 78 4.35 14.86 2.15
N PRO A 79 4.21 14.64 0.83
CA PRO A 79 3.44 13.57 0.18
C PRO A 79 4.24 12.29 -0.14
N PHE A 80 5.55 12.28 0.09
CA PHE A 80 6.46 11.27 -0.47
C PHE A 80 6.39 9.89 0.18
N ASN A 81 5.67 9.76 1.29
CA ASN A 81 5.37 8.48 1.93
C ASN A 81 3.98 7.92 1.53
N MET A 82 3.27 8.59 0.62
CA MET A 82 1.91 8.26 0.20
C MET A 82 1.83 8.09 -1.31
N GLU A 83 0.96 7.18 -1.75
CA GLU A 83 0.66 6.94 -3.16
C GLU A 83 -0.77 6.44 -3.33
N ILE A 84 -1.28 6.52 -4.56
CA ILE A 84 -2.56 5.94 -4.94
C ILE A 84 -2.31 4.80 -5.92
N GLU A 85 -2.67 3.59 -5.53
CA GLU A 85 -2.63 2.42 -6.41
C GLU A 85 -3.92 2.34 -7.23
N VAL A 86 -3.81 2.51 -8.55
CA VAL A 86 -4.92 2.26 -9.49
C VAL A 86 -4.84 0.82 -9.95
N LYS A 87 -5.74 -0.02 -9.43
CA LYS A 87 -5.78 -1.46 -9.73
C LYS A 87 -6.68 -1.72 -10.91
N THR A 88 -6.13 -2.35 -11.93
CA THR A 88 -6.88 -2.84 -13.10
C THR A 88 -6.90 -4.37 -13.12
N THR A 89 -7.60 -4.94 -14.11
CA THR A 89 -7.62 -6.39 -14.34
C THR A 89 -6.25 -7.00 -14.64
N LYS A 90 -5.27 -6.22 -15.12
CA LYS A 90 -3.96 -6.73 -15.56
C LYS A 90 -2.77 -6.14 -14.80
N LYS A 91 -2.84 -4.86 -14.48
CA LYS A 91 -1.74 -4.09 -13.87
C LYS A 91 -2.23 -3.24 -12.71
N THR A 92 -1.32 -2.92 -11.82
CA THR A 92 -1.48 -1.85 -10.85
C THR A 92 -0.57 -0.70 -11.25
N PHE A 93 -1.13 0.50 -11.30
CA PHE A 93 -0.42 1.73 -11.61
C PHE A 93 -0.26 2.54 -10.33
N LEU A 94 0.96 3.01 -10.07
CA LEU A 94 1.31 3.79 -8.89
C LEU A 94 1.27 5.27 -9.23
N PHE A 95 0.41 6.01 -8.54
CA PHE A 95 0.30 7.45 -8.68
C PHE A 95 0.92 8.16 -7.48
N THR A 96 1.79 9.12 -7.76
CA THR A 96 2.51 9.91 -6.75
C THR A 96 2.33 11.40 -7.02
N CYS A 97 2.56 12.23 -5.99
CA CYS A 97 2.55 13.67 -6.14
C CYS A 97 3.80 14.16 -6.90
N ASP A 98 3.62 15.12 -7.81
CA ASP A 98 4.73 15.71 -8.58
C ASP A 98 5.60 16.68 -7.76
N ASP A 99 5.05 17.24 -6.69
CA ASP A 99 5.70 18.24 -5.86
C ASP A 99 5.34 18.08 -4.37
N ALA A 100 6.05 18.82 -3.52
CA ALA A 100 5.85 18.78 -2.07
C ALA A 100 4.49 19.35 -1.60
N THR A 101 3.77 20.09 -2.45
CA THR A 101 2.43 20.59 -2.16
C THR A 101 1.32 19.64 -2.65
N CYS A 102 1.69 18.58 -3.36
CA CYS A 102 0.80 17.69 -4.09
C CYS A 102 -0.24 18.44 -4.94
N SER A 103 0.22 19.40 -5.75
CA SER A 103 -0.69 20.14 -6.64
C SER A 103 -1.24 19.28 -7.79
N LYS A 104 -0.49 18.22 -8.16
CA LYS A 104 -0.82 17.30 -9.24
C LYS A 104 -0.32 15.88 -8.92
N MET A 105 -1.10 14.90 -9.36
CA MET A 105 -0.73 13.48 -9.36
C MET A 105 -0.26 13.06 -10.75
N SER A 106 0.76 12.22 -10.81
CA SER A 106 1.27 11.61 -12.04
C SER A 106 1.57 10.14 -11.85
N LEU A 107 1.72 9.43 -12.98
CA LEU A 107 2.15 8.03 -12.97
C LEU A 107 3.62 7.91 -12.56
N GLY A 108 3.86 7.40 -11.35
CA GLY A 108 5.20 7.12 -10.81
C GLY A 108 5.74 5.73 -11.16
N GLY A 109 4.87 4.77 -11.49
CA GLY A 109 5.27 3.42 -11.87
C GLY A 109 4.11 2.47 -12.16
N GLU A 110 4.43 1.24 -12.56
CA GLU A 110 3.45 0.17 -12.77
C GLU A 110 4.05 -1.20 -12.41
N TYR A 111 3.19 -2.13 -12.00
CA TYR A 111 3.54 -3.54 -11.82
C TYR A 111 2.36 -4.44 -12.21
N LEU A 112 2.62 -5.71 -12.49
CA LEU A 112 1.59 -6.68 -12.86
C LEU A 112 0.71 -7.00 -11.64
N ALA A 113 -0.61 -7.00 -11.83
CA ALA A 113 -1.57 -7.32 -10.77
C ALA A 113 -1.51 -8.80 -10.34
N THR A 114 -1.08 -9.66 -11.27
CA THR A 114 -0.93 -11.10 -11.06
C THR A 114 0.43 -11.51 -11.63
N TYR A 115 1.25 -12.19 -10.82
CA TYR A 115 2.21 -13.14 -11.36
C TYR A 115 1.37 -14.31 -11.86
N THR A 116 0.88 -14.24 -13.11
CA THR A 116 0.38 -15.44 -13.75
C THR A 116 1.55 -16.43 -13.81
N ASP A 117 1.29 -17.72 -13.60
CA ASP A 117 2.22 -18.83 -13.92
C ASP A 117 2.49 -18.92 -15.44
N GLU A 118 2.46 -17.80 -16.14
CA GLU A 118 2.96 -17.67 -17.49
C GLU A 118 4.49 -17.67 -17.39
N ASP A 119 5.12 -18.43 -18.29
CA ASP A 119 6.57 -18.55 -18.38
C ASP A 119 7.19 -17.16 -18.25
N ILE A 120 8.06 -17.00 -17.25
CA ILE A 120 8.85 -15.80 -17.05
C ILE A 120 9.47 -15.44 -18.40
N LEU A 121 8.98 -14.37 -19.03
CA LEU A 121 9.56 -13.83 -20.25
C LEU A 121 10.87 -13.14 -19.87
N LEU A 122 11.88 -13.94 -19.50
CA LEU A 122 13.24 -13.46 -19.39
C LEU A 122 13.60 -12.85 -20.75
N PRO A 123 14.12 -11.61 -20.79
CA PRO A 123 14.47 -10.93 -22.04
C PRO A 123 15.60 -11.63 -22.81
N PHE A 124 16.15 -12.71 -22.27
CA PHE A 124 17.16 -13.56 -22.90
C PHE A 124 16.66 -14.99 -22.97
N LYS A 125 16.05 -15.38 -24.09
CA LYS A 125 16.01 -16.79 -24.49
C LYS A 125 17.46 -17.22 -24.72
N ILE A 126 18.03 -17.97 -23.78
CA ILE A 126 19.29 -18.68 -24.02
C ILE A 126 18.95 -19.79 -25.02
N SER A 127 19.24 -19.55 -26.30
CA SER A 127 19.17 -20.60 -27.32
C SER A 127 20.18 -21.68 -26.93
N LYS A 128 19.70 -22.92 -26.79
CA LYS A 128 20.56 -24.11 -26.83
C LYS A 128 20.90 -24.46 -28.28
#